data_AF-A0A3C1VAP5-F1
#
_entry.id   AF-A0A3C1VAP5-F1
#
_cell.length_a   1.000
_cell.length_b   1.000
_cell.length_c   1.000
_cell.angle_alpha   90.00
_cell.angle_beta   90.00
_cell.angle_gamma   90.00
#
_symmetry.space_group_name_H-M   'P 1'
#
loop_
_entity.id
_entity.type
_entity.pdbx_description
1 polymer ?
#
loop_
_entity_poly.entity_id
_entity_poly.type
_entity_poly.pdbx_seq_one_letter_code
_entity_poly.pdbx_strand_id
1 'polypeptide(L)'
;MPRPNQTNSTSIFYAFADDLNQSGKLDAGDDFTLAEYVVSGNTWTINTLVQIPITAGNVAQSFSLAAVNFTGTGKDTLFTGEPDGRVYSWTGTDATSPLQRQLFSDAYVGKAWQAMCGVQMPALGKGLVGLMVDPTNQNVCNVIFWLPQAVLATLQPSLIETAPSAAVLPSSNPLGSNAVVSVRLWDNEGNASTPFLQYQILGSTNWQTNTLTALDGFAYNPATRVTALPTGINHTLRWNALADLGANTVTNVLLRARAQDFMLVGEWSSPTPFQINTAVTTNPTNSPVNFTGITPVNGGIQFNWQGSTNAWLYLQRSPALAGTNAAWVNIWTGAPPTLNFGSYTDFFGTNPMGFYRLKIVSP
;
A
#
# COMPACT_ATOMS: atom_id res chain seq x y z
N MET A 1 -7.25 -3.50 50.27
CA MET A 1 -7.14 -4.93 49.92
C MET A 1 -8.38 -5.65 50.43
N PRO A 2 -8.99 -6.55 49.65
CA PRO A 2 -10.10 -7.39 50.12
C PRO A 2 -9.67 -8.26 51.31
N ARG A 3 -10.62 -8.65 52.16
CA ARG A 3 -10.35 -9.62 53.24
C ARG A 3 -10.10 -11.01 52.62
N PRO A 4 -9.15 -11.81 53.15
CA PRO A 4 -8.95 -13.18 52.67
C PRO A 4 -10.26 -13.98 52.71
N ASN A 5 -10.54 -14.76 51.66
CA ASN A 5 -11.70 -15.65 51.51
C ASN A 5 -13.09 -14.96 51.36
N GLN A 6 -13.14 -13.69 50.97
CA GLN A 6 -14.39 -13.09 50.47
C GLN A 6 -14.32 -12.83 48.97
N THR A 7 -15.16 -13.50 48.19
CA THR A 7 -15.36 -13.24 46.76
C THR A 7 -16.22 -11.99 46.61
N ASN A 8 -15.59 -10.82 46.53
CA ASN A 8 -16.30 -9.56 46.36
C ASN A 8 -16.66 -9.24 44.89
N SER A 9 -16.45 -10.19 43.96
CA SER A 9 -16.77 -10.05 42.52
C SER A 9 -16.36 -8.68 41.96
N THR A 10 -15.25 -8.14 42.46
CA THR A 10 -14.83 -6.77 42.17
C THR A 10 -13.81 -6.87 41.05
N SER A 11 -14.14 -6.27 39.91
CA SER A 11 -13.17 -6.05 38.84
C SER A 11 -12.22 -4.92 39.23
N ILE A 12 -10.92 -5.15 39.03
CA ILE A 12 -9.88 -4.14 39.11
C ILE A 12 -9.50 -3.78 37.68
N PHE A 13 -9.60 -2.50 37.36
CA PHE A 13 -9.15 -1.97 36.08
C PHE A 13 -7.75 -1.42 36.25
N TYR A 14 -6.87 -1.79 35.34
CA TYR A 14 -5.50 -1.30 35.29
C TYR A 14 -5.20 -0.86 33.87
N ALA A 15 -4.78 0.39 33.73
CA ALA A 15 -4.34 0.94 32.46
C ALA A 15 -2.87 1.33 32.59
N PHE A 16 -2.04 0.89 31.66
CA PHE A 16 -0.62 1.17 31.65
C PHE A 16 -0.09 1.22 30.22
N ALA A 17 1.04 1.87 30.04
CA ALA A 17 1.84 1.75 28.84
C ALA A 17 2.84 0.61 28.99
N ASP A 18 2.93 -0.27 27.99
CA ASP A 18 3.87 -1.39 27.92
C ASP A 18 4.99 -1.04 26.92
N ASP A 19 6.20 -0.83 27.45
CA ASP A 19 7.42 -0.51 26.70
C ASP A 19 7.96 -1.81 26.05
N LEU A 20 7.28 -2.24 24.98
CA LEU A 20 7.58 -3.49 24.27
C LEU A 20 8.94 -3.44 23.57
N ASN A 21 9.34 -2.25 23.12
CA ASN A 21 10.61 -2.09 22.42
C ASN A 21 11.81 -1.86 23.36
N GLN A 22 11.56 -1.77 24.67
CA GLN A 22 12.55 -1.59 25.74
C GLN A 22 13.39 -0.33 25.57
N SER A 23 12.82 0.70 24.96
CA SER A 23 13.51 1.97 24.70
C SER A 23 13.68 2.81 25.98
N GLY A 24 12.93 2.50 27.04
CA GLY A 24 12.79 3.33 28.23
C GLY A 24 12.00 4.61 27.96
N LYS A 25 11.33 4.69 26.81
CA LYS A 25 10.47 5.78 26.39
C LYS A 25 9.12 5.21 26.00
N LEU A 26 8.11 6.07 25.94
CA LEU A 26 6.82 5.72 25.36
C LEU A 26 6.77 6.23 23.93
N ASP A 27 6.99 5.35 22.95
CA ASP A 27 7.10 5.73 21.55
C ASP A 27 6.52 4.70 20.56
N ALA A 28 6.86 4.86 19.28
CA ALA A 28 6.34 4.01 18.22
C ALA A 28 6.94 2.60 18.33
N GLY A 29 6.09 1.62 18.65
CA GLY A 29 6.52 0.25 18.95
C GLY A 29 6.09 -0.25 20.33
N ASP A 30 5.48 0.61 21.14
CA ASP A 30 4.91 0.30 22.45
C ASP A 30 3.38 0.18 22.39
N ASP A 31 2.77 -0.38 23.44
CA ASP A 31 1.32 -0.54 23.53
C ASP A 31 0.73 0.25 24.71
N PHE A 32 -0.45 0.86 24.50
CA PHE A 32 -1.33 1.23 25.61
C PHE A 32 -2.23 0.04 25.95
N THR A 33 -2.12 -0.45 27.17
CA THR A 33 -2.84 -1.64 27.64
C THR A 33 -3.91 -1.26 28.65
N LEU A 34 -5.14 -1.70 28.41
CA LEU A 34 -6.23 -1.72 29.38
C LEU A 34 -6.52 -3.17 29.76
N ALA A 35 -6.32 -3.49 31.03
CA ALA A 35 -6.58 -4.80 31.60
C ALA A 35 -7.70 -4.71 32.66
N GLU A 36 -8.64 -5.64 32.58
CA GLU A 36 -9.61 -5.90 33.63
C GLU A 36 -9.23 -7.21 34.33
N TYR A 37 -9.04 -7.15 35.64
CA TYR A 37 -8.77 -8.30 36.49
C TYR A 37 -9.98 -8.60 37.36
N VAL A 38 -10.48 -9.83 37.32
CA VAL A 38 -11.48 -10.32 38.25
C VAL A 38 -10.77 -11.01 39.39
N VAL A 39 -10.99 -10.54 40.62
CA VAL A 39 -10.42 -11.15 41.83
C VAL A 39 -11.45 -12.09 42.45
N SER A 40 -11.08 -13.37 42.59
CA SER A 40 -11.90 -14.41 43.20
C SER A 40 -11.13 -15.13 44.30
N GLY A 41 -11.36 -14.75 45.55
CA GLY A 41 -10.60 -15.29 46.68
C GLY A 41 -9.14 -14.85 46.63
N ASN A 42 -8.22 -15.80 46.56
CA ASN A 42 -6.77 -15.54 46.48
C ASN A 42 -6.22 -15.63 45.05
N THR A 43 -7.08 -15.82 44.05
CA THR A 43 -6.69 -15.86 42.65
C THR A 43 -7.23 -14.64 41.92
N TRP A 44 -6.52 -14.23 40.88
CA TRP A 44 -6.95 -13.22 39.93
C TRP A 44 -6.91 -13.80 38.52
N THR A 45 -7.84 -13.39 37.68
CA THR A 45 -7.90 -13.76 36.26
C THR A 45 -8.09 -12.50 35.43
N ILE A 46 -7.38 -12.42 34.30
CA ILE A 46 -7.61 -11.37 33.32
C ILE A 46 -8.92 -11.70 32.60
N ASN A 47 -9.91 -10.81 32.72
CA ASN A 47 -11.20 -10.95 32.04
C ASN A 47 -11.14 -10.34 30.65
N THR A 48 -10.60 -9.12 30.56
CA THR A 48 -10.43 -8.38 29.31
C THR A 48 -9.01 -7.81 29.24
N LEU A 49 -8.36 -7.93 28.09
CA LEU A 49 -7.09 -7.29 27.78
C LEU A 49 -7.20 -6.62 26.42
N VAL A 50 -7.06 -5.30 26.37
CA VAL A 50 -7.04 -4.54 25.13
C VAL A 50 -5.69 -3.86 25.02
N GLN A 51 -5.01 -4.07 23.90
CA GLN A 51 -3.74 -3.45 23.57
C GLN A 51 -3.92 -2.58 22.33
N ILE A 52 -3.52 -1.31 22.44
CA ILE A 52 -3.62 -0.34 21.36
C ILE A 52 -2.18 0.09 21.00
N PRO A 53 -1.69 -0.25 19.79
CA PRO A 53 -0.35 0.13 19.38
C PRO A 53 -0.16 1.64 19.31
N ILE A 54 0.94 2.12 19.87
CA ILE A 54 1.38 3.51 19.76
C ILE A 54 2.15 3.63 18.45
N THR A 55 1.62 4.44 17.54
CA THR A 55 2.13 4.52 16.15
C THR A 55 2.94 5.78 15.86
N ALA A 56 3.00 6.75 16.78
CA ALA A 56 3.78 7.99 16.62
C ALA A 56 4.35 8.53 17.94
N GLY A 57 5.66 8.83 17.98
CA GLY A 57 6.40 9.25 19.18
C GLY A 57 6.21 10.72 19.62
N ASN A 58 5.11 11.38 19.28
CA ASN A 58 4.83 12.73 19.79
C ASN A 58 4.06 12.63 21.11
N VAL A 59 4.73 12.94 22.22
CA VAL A 59 4.28 12.78 23.63
C VAL A 59 3.12 13.74 24.03
N ALA A 60 2.39 14.32 23.06
CA ALA A 60 1.08 14.91 23.31
C ALA A 60 -0.07 13.89 23.15
N GLN A 61 0.26 12.60 22.98
CA GLN A 61 -0.68 11.51 22.72
C GLN A 61 -0.98 10.69 23.98
N SER A 62 -1.51 11.33 25.04
CA SER A 62 -2.03 10.58 26.18
C SER A 62 -3.40 10.01 25.85
N PHE A 63 -3.60 8.70 26.06
CA PHE A 63 -4.94 8.18 26.23
C PHE A 63 -5.48 8.71 27.56
N SER A 64 -6.50 9.56 27.51
CA SER A 64 -7.16 10.03 28.72
C SER A 64 -8.30 9.10 29.08
N LEU A 65 -8.26 8.51 30.28
CA LEU A 65 -9.27 7.57 30.76
C LEU A 65 -10.16 8.22 31.83
N ALA A 66 -11.47 8.02 31.72
CA ALA A 66 -12.43 8.41 32.77
C ALA A 66 -13.47 7.32 32.99
N ALA A 67 -13.78 7.01 34.25
CA ALA A 67 -14.93 6.19 34.62
C ALA A 67 -16.06 7.11 35.11
N VAL A 68 -17.18 7.12 34.41
CA VAL A 68 -18.24 8.11 34.62
C VAL A 68 -19.61 7.43 34.59
N ASN A 69 -20.41 7.59 35.65
CA ASN A 69 -21.85 7.27 35.67
C ASN A 69 -22.62 8.27 34.78
N PHE A 70 -22.36 8.17 33.48
CA PHE A 70 -22.81 9.10 32.46
C PHE A 70 -24.31 9.01 32.19
N THR A 71 -24.87 7.82 32.40
CA THR A 71 -26.30 7.52 32.22
C THR A 71 -27.14 7.76 33.46
N GLY A 72 -26.52 8.03 34.61
CA GLY A 72 -27.22 8.16 35.89
C GLY A 72 -27.82 6.85 36.42
N THR A 73 -27.56 5.72 35.76
CA THR A 73 -28.10 4.39 36.13
C THR A 73 -27.36 3.72 37.29
N GLY A 74 -26.29 4.36 37.79
CA GLY A 74 -25.46 3.80 38.85
C GLY A 74 -24.34 2.89 38.34
N LYS A 75 -24.24 2.68 37.02
CA LYS A 75 -23.13 2.01 36.35
C LYS A 75 -22.16 3.05 35.78
N ASP A 76 -20.88 2.92 36.10
CA ASP A 76 -19.85 3.71 35.44
C ASP A 76 -19.61 3.18 34.03
N THR A 77 -19.55 4.10 33.07
CA THR A 77 -19.08 3.86 31.70
C THR A 77 -17.62 4.32 31.63
N LEU A 78 -16.74 3.51 31.04
CA LEU A 78 -15.36 3.93 30.80
C LEU A 78 -15.31 4.75 29.51
N PHE A 79 -14.53 5.82 29.51
CA PHE A 79 -14.30 6.67 28.36
C PHE A 79 -12.81 6.78 28.09
N THR A 80 -12.40 6.64 26.84
CA THR A 80 -11.03 6.89 26.38
C THR A 80 -11.03 8.03 25.37
N GLY A 81 -10.26 9.08 25.65
CA GLY A 81 -9.88 10.09 24.67
C GLY A 81 -8.61 9.64 23.97
N GLU A 82 -8.68 9.46 22.65
CA GLU A 82 -7.60 8.87 21.86
C GLU A 82 -6.66 9.94 21.28
N PRO A 83 -5.42 9.55 20.93
CA PRO A 83 -4.42 10.42 20.32
C PRO A 83 -4.86 11.18 19.07
N ASP A 84 -5.86 10.66 18.36
CA ASP A 84 -6.43 11.25 17.15
C ASP A 84 -7.58 12.22 17.44
N GLY A 85 -7.91 12.42 18.72
CA GLY A 85 -8.96 13.33 19.18
C GLY A 85 -10.36 12.70 19.25
N ARG A 86 -10.53 11.44 18.82
CA ARG A 86 -11.77 10.71 19.02
C ARG A 86 -11.95 10.34 20.50
N VAL A 87 -13.19 10.20 20.93
CA VAL A 87 -13.56 9.71 22.25
C VAL A 87 -14.39 8.45 22.07
N TYR A 88 -14.03 7.39 22.79
CA TYR A 88 -14.76 6.14 22.81
C TYR A 88 -15.33 5.87 24.20
N SER A 89 -16.51 5.27 24.26
CA SER A 89 -17.08 4.70 25.46
C SER A 89 -16.91 3.18 25.45
N TRP A 90 -16.70 2.58 26.61
CA TRP A 90 -16.62 1.14 26.80
C TRP A 90 -17.69 0.70 27.77
N THR A 91 -18.54 -0.22 27.31
CA THR A 91 -19.68 -0.73 28.08
C THR A 91 -19.75 -2.25 27.99
N GLY A 92 -20.06 -2.91 29.11
CA GLY A 92 -20.45 -4.31 29.15
C GLY A 92 -21.96 -4.45 29.38
N THR A 93 -22.58 -5.50 28.84
CA THR A 93 -23.99 -5.84 29.11
C THR A 93 -24.21 -6.23 30.58
N ASP A 94 -23.20 -6.82 31.21
CA ASP A 94 -23.13 -7.17 32.63
C ASP A 94 -21.67 -7.13 33.13
N ALA A 95 -21.45 -7.54 34.39
CA ALA A 95 -20.12 -7.53 35.02
C ALA A 95 -19.17 -8.64 34.52
N THR A 96 -19.66 -9.55 33.66
CA THR A 96 -18.91 -10.71 33.16
C THR A 96 -18.71 -10.66 31.64
N SER A 97 -19.51 -9.87 30.93
CA SER A 97 -19.46 -9.71 29.49
C SER A 97 -18.25 -8.84 29.10
N PRO A 98 -17.53 -9.20 28.01
CA PRO A 98 -16.45 -8.37 27.48
C PRO A 98 -16.91 -6.95 27.20
N LEU A 99 -16.06 -5.96 27.49
CA LEU A 99 -16.33 -4.57 27.16
C LEU A 99 -16.43 -4.38 25.64
N GLN A 100 -17.50 -3.75 25.21
CA GLN A 100 -17.69 -3.31 23.83
C GLN A 100 -17.25 -1.85 23.72
N ARG A 101 -16.32 -1.57 22.80
CA ARG A 101 -15.86 -0.22 22.47
C ARG A 101 -16.86 0.40 21.49
N GLN A 102 -17.28 1.64 21.75
CA GLN A 102 -18.17 2.39 20.88
C GLN A 102 -17.65 3.81 20.69
N LEU A 103 -17.70 4.33 19.46
CA LEU A 103 -17.40 5.74 19.20
C LEU A 103 -18.42 6.62 19.92
N PHE A 104 -17.94 7.47 20.82
CA PHE A 104 -18.74 8.42 21.58
C PHE A 104 -18.73 9.82 20.93
N SER A 105 -17.58 10.27 20.44
CA SER A 105 -17.45 11.57 19.77
C SER A 105 -16.24 11.59 18.83
N ASP A 106 -16.43 12.08 17.61
CA ASP A 106 -15.38 12.34 16.61
C ASP A 106 -15.24 13.84 16.26
N ALA A 107 -16.01 14.71 16.93
CA ALA A 107 -16.02 16.16 16.68
C ALA A 107 -14.64 16.85 16.84
N TYR A 108 -13.66 16.15 17.42
CA TYR A 108 -12.34 16.67 17.74
C TYR A 108 -11.21 15.92 17.03
N VAL A 109 -11.51 15.24 15.92
CA VAL A 109 -10.48 14.57 15.09
C VAL A 109 -9.33 15.54 14.76
N GLY A 110 -8.09 15.08 14.96
CA GLY A 110 -6.87 15.87 14.79
C GLY A 110 -6.48 16.71 16.02
N LYS A 111 -7.23 16.60 17.12
CA LYS A 111 -6.88 17.18 18.42
C LYS A 111 -6.30 16.11 19.35
N ALA A 112 -5.80 16.50 20.51
CA ALA A 112 -5.27 15.59 21.51
C ALA A 112 -5.91 15.81 22.89
N TRP A 113 -6.04 14.74 23.68
CA TRP A 113 -6.60 14.80 25.04
C TRP A 113 -5.50 14.69 26.08
N GLN A 114 -5.40 15.68 26.97
CA GLN A 114 -4.47 15.68 28.11
C GLN A 114 -5.05 14.93 29.32
N ALA A 115 -6.34 15.12 29.58
CA ALA A 115 -7.01 14.52 30.72
C ALA A 115 -8.51 14.40 30.46
N MET A 116 -9.14 13.42 31.08
CA MET A 116 -10.59 13.27 31.13
C MET A 116 -11.01 12.91 32.55
N CYS A 117 -12.17 13.40 32.98
CA CYS A 117 -12.73 13.08 34.27
C CYS A 117 -14.25 13.13 34.25
N GLY A 118 -14.88 12.47 35.22
CA GLY A 118 -16.30 12.62 35.48
C GLY A 118 -16.57 13.85 36.36
N VAL A 119 -17.60 14.62 36.03
CA VAL A 119 -18.07 15.75 36.84
C VAL A 119 -19.47 15.49 37.35
N GLN A 120 -19.63 15.41 38.67
CA GLN A 120 -20.93 15.21 39.29
C GLN A 120 -21.85 16.41 39.03
N MET A 121 -23.03 16.15 38.48
CA MET A 121 -24.07 17.17 38.33
C MET A 121 -25.15 16.98 39.41
N PRO A 122 -25.78 18.07 39.90
CA PRO A 122 -26.77 18.01 40.96
C PRO A 122 -28.05 17.20 40.66
N ALA A 123 -28.42 17.02 39.38
CA ALA A 123 -29.71 16.45 39.00
C ALA A 123 -29.69 15.37 37.91
N LEU A 124 -28.55 15.16 37.21
CA LEU A 124 -28.52 14.40 35.96
C LEU A 124 -27.48 13.25 35.95
N GLY A 125 -26.80 12.96 37.08
CA GLY A 125 -25.70 12.00 37.11
C GLY A 125 -24.34 12.66 36.93
N LYS A 126 -23.33 11.95 36.39
CA LYS A 126 -21.99 12.50 36.15
C LYS A 126 -21.81 12.84 34.67
N GLY A 127 -21.42 14.07 34.33
CA GLY A 127 -21.01 14.43 32.98
C GLY A 127 -19.56 14.04 32.73
N LEU A 128 -19.11 14.09 31.48
CA LEU A 128 -17.72 13.86 31.10
C LEU A 128 -17.07 15.21 30.81
N VAL A 129 -15.88 15.46 31.34
CA VAL A 129 -15.04 16.61 30.99
C VAL A 129 -13.74 16.11 30.40
N GLY A 130 -13.29 16.74 29.32
CA GLY A 130 -11.99 16.50 28.71
C GLY A 130 -11.19 17.81 28.58
N LEU A 131 -9.90 17.76 28.90
CA LEU A 131 -8.94 18.82 28.61
C LEU A 131 -8.28 18.50 27.27
N MET A 132 -8.62 19.26 26.24
CA MET A 132 -8.16 19.09 24.88
C MET A 132 -7.06 20.11 24.53
N VAL A 133 -6.07 19.68 23.76
CA VAL A 133 -5.03 20.54 23.20
C VAL A 133 -5.04 20.42 21.68
N ASP A 134 -4.84 21.54 21.00
CA ASP A 134 -4.55 21.54 19.57
C ASP A 134 -3.06 21.26 19.36
N PRO A 135 -2.67 20.15 18.69
CA PRO A 135 -1.26 19.84 18.45
C PRO A 135 -0.51 20.96 17.72
N THR A 136 -1.22 21.78 16.94
CA THR A 136 -0.67 22.92 16.20
C THR A 136 -0.56 24.21 17.03
N ASN A 137 -1.22 24.27 18.19
CA ASN A 137 -1.18 25.40 19.11
C ASN A 137 -1.22 24.93 20.57
N GLN A 138 -0.09 24.41 21.04
CA GLN A 138 0.05 23.81 22.37
C GLN A 138 -0.01 24.83 23.52
N ASN A 139 -0.05 26.13 23.22
CA ASN A 139 -0.18 27.19 24.22
C ASN A 139 -1.63 27.41 24.67
N VAL A 140 -2.60 26.71 24.06
CA VAL A 140 -4.02 26.84 24.37
C VAL A 140 -4.61 25.47 24.68
N CYS A 141 -5.22 25.35 25.86
CA CYS A 141 -6.04 24.20 26.23
C CYS A 141 -7.52 24.58 26.20
N ASN A 142 -8.35 23.69 25.70
CA ASN A 142 -9.80 23.83 25.69
C ASN A 142 -10.41 22.82 26.66
N VAL A 143 -11.40 23.25 27.44
CA VAL A 143 -12.17 22.35 28.30
C VAL A 143 -13.46 21.99 27.57
N ILE A 144 -13.61 20.71 27.25
CA ILE A 144 -14.79 20.16 26.59
C ILE A 144 -15.65 19.49 27.65
N PHE A 145 -16.94 19.81 27.66
CA PHE A 145 -17.89 19.24 28.59
C PHE A 145 -19.02 18.56 27.83
N TRP A 146 -19.22 17.28 28.13
CA TRP A 146 -20.39 16.52 27.71
C TRP A 146 -21.33 16.34 28.90
N LEU A 147 -22.53 16.90 28.77
CA LEU A 147 -23.60 16.73 29.75
C LEU A 147 -23.95 15.25 29.90
N PRO A 148 -24.29 14.77 31.12
CA PRO A 148 -24.84 13.43 31.29
C PRO A 148 -26.05 13.22 30.38
N GLN A 149 -26.21 12.02 29.83
CA GLN A 149 -27.33 11.67 28.96
C GLN A 149 -28.01 10.41 29.48
N ALA A 150 -29.35 10.38 29.49
CA ALA A 150 -30.11 9.22 29.98
C ALA A 150 -29.80 7.92 29.20
N VAL A 151 -29.38 8.06 27.95
CA VAL A 151 -28.90 6.98 27.09
C VAL A 151 -27.59 7.49 26.47
N LEU A 152 -26.55 6.65 26.43
CA LEU A 152 -25.41 6.94 25.56
C LEU A 152 -25.94 7.11 24.13
N ALA A 153 -25.33 7.97 23.32
CA ALA A 153 -25.66 8.05 21.90
C ALA A 153 -25.71 6.62 21.36
N THR A 154 -26.92 6.14 21.05
CA THR A 154 -27.10 4.79 20.53
C THR A 154 -26.33 4.77 19.23
N LEU A 155 -25.51 3.73 19.01
CA LEU A 155 -24.90 3.42 17.73
C LEU A 155 -25.81 3.95 16.63
N GLN A 156 -25.30 4.80 15.74
CA GLN A 156 -25.80 4.66 14.37
C GLN A 156 -25.73 3.16 14.12
N PRO A 157 -26.89 2.49 13.91
CA PRO A 157 -27.01 1.04 13.99
C PRO A 157 -25.81 0.49 13.27
N SER A 158 -25.00 -0.32 13.98
CA SER A 158 -23.73 -0.88 13.49
C SER A 158 -23.83 -0.95 11.99
N LEU A 159 -23.14 -0.05 11.27
CA LEU A 159 -23.24 -0.01 9.80
C LEU A 159 -23.07 -1.47 9.40
N ILE A 160 -24.13 -2.03 8.81
CA ILE A 160 -24.20 -3.48 8.56
C ILE A 160 -22.96 -3.75 7.74
N GLU A 161 -21.97 -4.44 8.32
CA GLU A 161 -20.70 -4.69 7.65
C GLU A 161 -21.02 -5.24 6.26
N THR A 162 -20.63 -4.48 5.25
CA THR A 162 -20.94 -4.81 3.86
C THR A 162 -19.71 -5.41 3.22
N ALA A 163 -19.89 -6.50 2.48
CA ALA A 163 -18.78 -7.06 1.75
C ALA A 163 -18.25 -6.01 0.72
N PRO A 164 -16.93 -5.79 0.63
CA PRO A 164 -16.38 -4.76 -0.22
C PRO A 164 -16.61 -5.11 -1.69
N SER A 165 -16.82 -4.09 -2.51
CA SER A 165 -16.97 -4.25 -3.96
C SER A 165 -15.68 -3.90 -4.68
N ALA A 166 -15.43 -4.57 -5.80
CA ALA A 166 -14.35 -4.23 -6.70
C ALA A 166 -14.85 -4.17 -8.14
N ALA A 167 -14.19 -3.38 -8.98
CA ALA A 167 -14.40 -3.39 -10.42
C ALA A 167 -13.08 -3.18 -11.15
N VAL A 168 -12.91 -3.87 -12.28
CA VAL A 168 -11.79 -3.63 -13.19
C VAL A 168 -12.11 -2.39 -14.01
N LEU A 169 -11.18 -1.44 -14.07
CA LEU A 169 -11.33 -0.24 -14.90
C LEU A 169 -10.81 -0.53 -16.32
N PRO A 170 -11.60 -0.28 -17.38
CA PRO A 170 -11.19 -0.55 -18.74
C PRO A 170 -9.99 0.30 -19.13
N SER A 171 -9.13 -0.23 -20.01
CA SER A 171 -8.07 0.51 -20.67
C SER A 171 -8.13 0.29 -22.18
N SER A 172 -7.69 1.29 -22.95
CA SER A 172 -7.66 1.21 -24.42
C SER A 172 -6.41 0.50 -24.95
N ASN A 173 -5.40 0.31 -24.11
CA ASN A 173 -4.10 -0.21 -24.53
C ASN A 173 -4.04 -1.73 -24.31
N PRO A 174 -3.50 -2.50 -25.27
CA PRO A 174 -3.21 -3.92 -25.05
C PRO A 174 -2.31 -4.09 -23.83
N LEU A 175 -2.62 -5.08 -23.00
CA LEU A 175 -1.81 -5.39 -21.83
C LEU A 175 -0.62 -6.28 -22.24
N GLY A 176 0.57 -5.94 -21.75
CA GLY A 176 1.80 -6.68 -22.02
C GLY A 176 2.03 -7.87 -21.08
N SER A 177 3.24 -8.46 -21.18
CA SER A 177 3.70 -9.59 -20.35
C SER A 177 3.61 -9.36 -18.83
N ASN A 178 3.84 -8.12 -18.37
CA ASN A 178 3.66 -7.70 -16.99
C ASN A 178 2.63 -6.57 -16.96
N ALA A 179 1.36 -6.96 -17.05
CA ALA A 179 0.23 -6.07 -17.22
C ALA A 179 -0.02 -5.25 -15.95
N VAL A 180 -0.31 -3.95 -16.11
CA VAL A 180 -0.83 -3.11 -15.01
C VAL A 180 -2.33 -2.95 -15.21
N VAL A 181 -3.10 -3.46 -14.27
CA VAL A 181 -4.56 -3.42 -14.28
C VAL A 181 -5.02 -2.46 -13.19
N SER A 182 -5.82 -1.47 -13.55
CA SER A 182 -6.44 -0.59 -12.57
C SER A 182 -7.74 -1.20 -12.06
N VAL A 183 -7.90 -1.27 -10.74
CA VAL A 183 -9.14 -1.69 -10.08
C VAL A 183 -9.65 -0.57 -9.20
N ARG A 184 -10.97 -0.46 -9.06
CA ARG A 184 -11.57 0.43 -8.07
C ARG A 184 -12.21 -0.40 -6.96
N LEU A 185 -11.96 -0.03 -5.71
CA LEU A 185 -12.49 -0.68 -4.52
C LEU A 185 -13.45 0.23 -3.77
N TRP A 186 -14.57 -0.32 -3.33
CA TRP A 186 -15.56 0.34 -2.50
C TRP A 186 -15.82 -0.48 -1.24
N ASP A 187 -16.01 0.21 -0.14
CA ASP A 187 -16.41 -0.37 1.14
C ASP A 187 -17.23 0.70 1.87
N ASN A 188 -18.45 0.38 2.33
CA ASN A 188 -19.36 1.39 2.87
C ASN A 188 -18.92 1.89 4.25
N GLU A 189 -18.12 1.09 4.95
CA GLU A 189 -17.58 1.38 6.27
C GLU A 189 -16.19 2.04 6.18
N GLY A 190 -15.54 1.96 5.02
CA GLY A 190 -14.19 2.48 4.80
C GLY A 190 -13.08 1.50 5.20
N ASN A 191 -13.41 0.22 5.36
CA ASN A 191 -12.51 -0.83 5.76
C ASN A 191 -11.46 -1.13 4.69
N ALA A 192 -10.23 -1.39 5.12
CA ALA A 192 -9.15 -1.74 4.22
C ALA A 192 -9.37 -3.16 3.63
N SER A 193 -9.22 -3.26 2.31
CA SER A 193 -9.59 -4.42 1.53
C SER A 193 -8.44 -4.96 0.69
N THR A 194 -8.42 -6.28 0.46
CA THR A 194 -7.49 -6.95 -0.45
C THR A 194 -8.17 -7.23 -1.79
N PRO A 195 -7.68 -6.70 -2.92
CA PRO A 195 -8.22 -7.01 -4.24
C PRO A 195 -7.72 -8.35 -4.78
N PHE A 196 -8.60 -9.09 -5.46
CA PHE A 196 -8.29 -10.31 -6.21
C PHE A 196 -8.68 -10.14 -7.68
N LEU A 197 -7.94 -10.79 -8.58
CA LEU A 197 -8.18 -10.73 -10.01
C LEU A 197 -8.32 -12.14 -10.58
N GLN A 198 -9.29 -12.30 -11.50
CA GLN A 198 -9.42 -13.47 -12.35
C GLN A 198 -9.48 -13.08 -13.82
N TYR A 199 -9.02 -13.99 -14.67
CA TYR A 199 -9.13 -13.88 -16.12
C TYR A 199 -9.86 -15.08 -16.71
N GLN A 200 -10.45 -14.85 -17.89
CA GLN A 200 -11.05 -15.87 -18.73
C GLN A 200 -10.60 -15.62 -20.17
N ILE A 201 -10.05 -16.64 -20.81
CA ILE A 201 -9.67 -16.58 -22.23
C ILE A 201 -10.94 -16.60 -23.08
N LEU A 202 -11.01 -15.78 -24.13
CA LEU A 202 -12.17 -15.75 -25.03
C LEU A 202 -12.49 -17.16 -25.58
N GLY A 203 -13.73 -17.59 -25.44
CA GLY A 203 -14.20 -18.93 -25.83
C GLY A 203 -14.14 -19.98 -24.71
N SER A 204 -13.52 -19.66 -23.57
CA SER A 204 -13.56 -20.48 -22.36
C SER A 204 -14.71 -20.04 -21.44
N THR A 205 -15.28 -20.97 -20.68
CA THR A 205 -16.20 -20.69 -19.56
C THR A 205 -15.50 -20.70 -18.20
N ASN A 206 -14.23 -21.12 -18.15
CA ASN A 206 -13.47 -21.28 -16.92
C ASN A 206 -12.75 -19.98 -16.56
N TRP A 207 -12.93 -19.54 -15.32
CA TRP A 207 -12.18 -18.43 -14.72
C TRP A 207 -10.93 -18.97 -14.04
N GLN A 208 -9.81 -18.30 -14.28
CA GLN A 208 -8.50 -18.63 -13.72
C GLN A 208 -8.00 -17.46 -12.86
N THR A 209 -7.39 -17.78 -11.72
CA THR A 209 -6.79 -16.77 -10.83
C THR A 209 -5.51 -16.24 -11.46
N ASN A 210 -5.35 -14.91 -11.50
CA ASN A 210 -4.15 -14.27 -12.02
C ASN A 210 -2.96 -14.44 -11.07
N THR A 211 -1.76 -14.62 -11.63
CA THR A 211 -0.50 -14.50 -10.90
C THR A 211 -0.18 -13.02 -10.68
N LEU A 212 -0.66 -12.47 -9.56
CA LEU A 212 -0.39 -11.09 -9.15
C LEU A 212 1.01 -10.96 -8.53
N THR A 213 1.76 -9.94 -8.95
CA THR A 213 3.14 -9.70 -8.48
C THR A 213 3.27 -8.42 -7.66
N ALA A 214 2.40 -7.43 -7.87
CA ALA A 214 2.39 -6.21 -7.08
C ALA A 214 0.98 -5.62 -6.89
N LEU A 215 0.80 -4.90 -5.78
CA LEU A 215 -0.33 -4.03 -5.45
C LEU A 215 0.22 -2.66 -5.07
N ASP A 216 -0.17 -1.61 -5.81
CA ASP A 216 0.29 -0.23 -5.60
C ASP A 216 1.81 -0.07 -5.52
N GLY A 217 2.53 -0.85 -6.33
CA GLY A 217 3.99 -0.84 -6.41
C GLY A 217 4.70 -1.72 -5.37
N PHE A 218 4.00 -2.24 -4.36
CA PHE A 218 4.54 -3.18 -3.38
C PHE A 218 4.30 -4.63 -3.80
N ALA A 219 5.14 -5.55 -3.33
CA ALA A 219 4.97 -6.98 -3.62
C ALA A 219 3.58 -7.47 -3.19
N TYR A 220 2.89 -8.20 -4.08
CA TYR A 220 1.53 -8.67 -3.79
C TYR A 220 1.56 -9.75 -2.70
N ASN A 221 0.73 -9.57 -1.68
CA ASN A 221 0.50 -10.55 -0.63
C ASN A 221 -1.01 -10.57 -0.31
N PRO A 222 -1.68 -11.74 -0.24
CA PRO A 222 -3.10 -11.84 0.13
C PRO A 222 -3.46 -11.22 1.49
N ALA A 223 -2.49 -11.05 2.39
CA ALA A 223 -2.68 -10.38 3.68
C ALA A 223 -2.57 -8.85 3.61
N THR A 224 -2.06 -8.28 2.51
CA THR A 224 -1.93 -6.83 2.34
C THR A 224 -3.27 -6.23 1.96
N ARG A 225 -3.73 -5.28 2.78
CA ARG A 225 -4.98 -4.54 2.59
C ARG A 225 -4.68 -3.12 2.16
N VAL A 226 -5.50 -2.57 1.27
CA VAL A 226 -5.40 -1.18 0.81
C VAL A 226 -6.71 -0.44 1.12
N THR A 227 -6.65 0.88 1.19
CA THR A 227 -7.82 1.70 1.55
C THR A 227 -8.96 1.51 0.56
N ALA A 228 -10.15 1.12 1.02
CA ALA A 228 -11.38 1.22 0.25
C ALA A 228 -12.29 2.25 0.94
N LEU A 229 -12.92 3.13 0.17
CA LEU A 229 -13.83 4.15 0.70
C LEU A 229 -15.22 4.00 0.06
N PRO A 230 -16.27 4.55 0.68
CA PRO A 230 -17.62 4.51 0.11
C PRO A 230 -17.71 5.18 -1.26
N THR A 231 -16.85 6.17 -1.53
CA THR A 231 -16.77 6.86 -2.82
C THR A 231 -15.98 6.10 -3.88
N GLY A 232 -15.27 5.05 -3.48
CA GLY A 232 -14.36 4.27 -4.31
C GLY A 232 -12.94 4.85 -4.39
N ILE A 233 -11.93 3.99 -4.30
CA ILE A 233 -10.51 4.34 -4.54
C ILE A 233 -9.93 3.45 -5.64
N ASN A 234 -9.11 4.03 -6.50
CA ASN A 234 -8.39 3.30 -7.55
C ASN A 234 -7.07 2.74 -7.01
N HIS A 235 -6.78 1.49 -7.35
CA HIS A 235 -5.53 0.79 -7.08
C HIS A 235 -4.98 0.16 -8.35
N THR A 236 -3.70 -0.19 -8.31
CA THR A 236 -2.98 -0.81 -9.44
C THR A 236 -2.49 -2.21 -9.06
N LEU A 237 -2.90 -3.19 -9.85
CA LEU A 237 -2.44 -4.56 -9.77
C LEU A 237 -1.44 -4.84 -10.90
N ARG A 238 -0.30 -5.45 -10.58
CA ARG A 238 0.58 -6.04 -11.60
C ARG A 238 0.30 -7.52 -11.76
N TRP A 239 -0.08 -7.90 -12.97
CA TRP A 239 -0.34 -9.28 -13.36
C TRP A 239 0.77 -9.80 -14.27
N ASN A 240 1.36 -10.94 -13.91
CA ASN A 240 2.30 -11.68 -14.74
C ASN A 240 1.58 -12.51 -15.81
N ALA A 241 1.05 -11.84 -16.83
CA ALA A 241 0.34 -12.47 -17.94
C ALA A 241 1.22 -13.46 -18.71
N LEU A 242 2.54 -13.27 -18.74
CA LEU A 242 3.47 -14.19 -19.38
C LEU A 242 3.50 -15.57 -18.69
N ALA A 243 3.45 -15.61 -17.36
CA ALA A 243 3.41 -16.87 -16.62
C ALA A 243 2.07 -17.61 -16.81
N ASP A 244 0.98 -16.86 -16.91
CA ASP A 244 -0.38 -17.43 -16.97
C ASP A 244 -0.81 -17.83 -18.39
N LEU A 245 -0.40 -17.08 -19.42
CA LEU A 245 -0.82 -17.26 -20.81
C LEU A 245 0.29 -17.73 -21.75
N GLY A 246 1.53 -17.78 -21.28
CA GLY A 246 2.71 -18.10 -22.10
C GLY A 246 3.22 -16.94 -22.95
N ALA A 247 4.40 -17.16 -23.55
CA ALA A 247 5.05 -16.19 -24.45
C ALA A 247 4.39 -16.19 -25.84
N ASN A 248 4.44 -15.04 -26.52
CA ASN A 248 3.95 -14.90 -27.91
C ASN A 248 2.46 -15.14 -28.08
N THR A 249 1.68 -14.83 -27.04
CA THR A 249 0.23 -14.91 -27.05
C THR A 249 -0.38 -13.55 -27.34
N VAL A 250 -1.18 -13.46 -28.40
CA VAL A 250 -2.07 -12.32 -28.67
C VAL A 250 -3.51 -12.83 -28.62
N THR A 251 -4.27 -12.42 -27.60
CA THR A 251 -5.63 -12.93 -27.39
C THR A 251 -6.51 -11.91 -26.67
N ASN A 252 -7.82 -12.10 -26.77
CA ASN A 252 -8.77 -11.36 -25.96
C ASN A 252 -9.05 -12.13 -24.67
N VAL A 253 -9.12 -11.41 -23.55
CA VAL A 253 -9.51 -11.95 -22.25
C VAL A 253 -10.61 -11.11 -21.63
N LEU A 254 -11.38 -11.73 -20.75
CA LEU A 254 -12.23 -11.01 -19.82
C LEU A 254 -11.54 -11.01 -18.45
N LEU A 255 -11.50 -9.85 -17.79
CA LEU A 255 -11.02 -9.70 -16.42
C LEU A 255 -12.19 -9.39 -15.48
N ARG A 256 -12.12 -9.91 -14.26
CA ARG A 256 -13.03 -9.52 -13.17
C ARG A 256 -12.27 -9.41 -11.86
N ALA A 257 -12.74 -8.55 -10.98
CA ALA A 257 -12.13 -8.33 -9.68
C ALA A 257 -13.14 -8.60 -8.56
N ARG A 258 -12.64 -8.93 -7.37
CA ARG A 258 -13.41 -8.86 -6.11
C ARG A 258 -12.50 -8.34 -5.02
N ALA A 259 -13.06 -7.99 -3.87
CA ALA A 259 -12.31 -7.57 -2.71
C ALA A 259 -12.65 -8.40 -1.47
N GLN A 260 -11.80 -8.35 -0.45
CA GLN A 260 -12.04 -8.96 0.85
C GLN A 260 -11.60 -8.01 1.96
N ASP A 261 -12.47 -7.74 2.93
CA ASP A 261 -12.13 -7.03 4.16
C ASP A 261 -11.72 -8.04 5.26
N PHE A 262 -11.71 -7.65 6.53
CA PHE A 262 -11.29 -8.52 7.63
C PHE A 262 -12.33 -9.59 8.03
N MET A 263 -13.58 -9.44 7.60
CA MET A 263 -14.73 -10.29 7.92
C MET A 263 -15.37 -10.93 6.69
N LEU A 264 -15.48 -10.21 5.57
CA LEU A 264 -16.33 -10.54 4.44
C LEU A 264 -15.58 -10.53 3.11
N VAL A 265 -16.09 -11.32 2.16
CA VAL A 265 -15.58 -11.43 0.79
C VAL A 265 -16.65 -10.93 -0.17
N GLY A 266 -16.28 -9.96 -1.00
CA GLY A 266 -17.13 -9.42 -2.04
C GLY A 266 -17.39 -10.37 -3.20
N GLU A 267 -18.49 -10.13 -3.89
CA GLU A 267 -18.81 -10.79 -5.15
C GLU A 267 -17.84 -10.39 -6.27
N TRP A 268 -17.73 -11.24 -7.29
CA TRP A 268 -16.98 -10.91 -8.49
C TRP A 268 -17.68 -9.83 -9.31
N SER A 269 -16.90 -8.86 -9.78
CA SER A 269 -17.35 -7.78 -10.66
C SER A 269 -17.87 -8.31 -12.00
N SER A 270 -18.60 -7.46 -12.72
CA SER A 270 -18.89 -7.71 -14.12
C SER A 270 -17.59 -7.89 -14.93
N PRO A 271 -17.55 -8.85 -15.88
CA PRO A 271 -16.41 -9.05 -16.76
C PRO A 271 -16.09 -7.81 -17.60
N THR A 272 -14.81 -7.44 -17.67
CA THR A 272 -14.30 -6.31 -18.47
C THR A 272 -13.34 -6.84 -19.54
N PRO A 273 -13.56 -6.52 -20.83
CA PRO A 273 -12.74 -7.05 -21.92
C PRO A 273 -11.40 -6.32 -22.04
N PHE A 274 -10.34 -7.10 -22.32
CA PHE A 274 -9.00 -6.60 -22.64
C PHE A 274 -8.39 -7.42 -23.77
N GLN A 275 -7.48 -6.80 -24.52
CA GLN A 275 -6.56 -7.50 -25.39
C GLN A 275 -5.23 -7.71 -24.65
N ILE A 276 -4.72 -8.93 -24.68
CA ILE A 276 -3.38 -9.28 -24.19
C ILE A 276 -2.45 -9.44 -25.38
N ASN A 277 -1.24 -8.92 -25.22
CA ASN A 277 -0.13 -9.15 -26.12
C ASN A 277 1.13 -9.47 -25.30
N THR A 278 1.39 -10.77 -25.08
CA THR A 278 2.65 -11.26 -24.49
C THR A 278 3.70 -11.57 -25.55
N ALA A 279 3.53 -11.10 -26.80
CA ALA A 279 4.60 -11.14 -27.77
C ALA A 279 5.76 -10.33 -27.20
N VAL A 280 6.82 -11.06 -26.87
CA VAL A 280 8.10 -10.42 -26.68
C VAL A 280 8.40 -9.83 -28.04
N THR A 281 8.34 -8.50 -28.15
CA THR A 281 9.06 -7.84 -29.22
C THR A 281 10.51 -8.24 -28.98
N THR A 282 10.93 -9.32 -29.62
CA THR A 282 12.31 -9.49 -30.01
C THR A 282 12.54 -8.32 -30.93
N ASN A 283 12.83 -7.16 -30.34
CA ASN A 283 13.61 -6.16 -31.02
C ASN A 283 14.80 -7.00 -31.48
N PRO A 284 14.93 -7.31 -32.79
CA PRO A 284 15.98 -8.21 -33.23
C PRO A 284 17.22 -7.56 -32.69
N THR A 285 17.82 -8.19 -31.67
CA THR A 285 19.01 -7.67 -31.03
C THR A 285 20.04 -7.86 -32.12
N ASN A 286 20.17 -6.83 -32.96
CA ASN A 286 21.16 -6.74 -33.99
C ASN A 286 22.46 -7.08 -33.27
N SER A 287 23.03 -8.24 -33.60
CA SER A 287 24.26 -8.68 -32.95
C SER A 287 25.24 -7.52 -32.97
N PRO A 288 25.86 -7.15 -31.83
CA PRO A 288 26.75 -6.01 -31.76
C PRO A 288 27.77 -6.10 -32.89
N VAL A 289 27.84 -5.08 -33.74
CA VAL A 289 28.82 -5.09 -34.82
C VAL A 289 30.16 -4.71 -34.22
N ASN A 290 31.14 -5.60 -34.38
CA ASN A 290 32.48 -5.44 -33.83
C ASN A 290 33.50 -5.49 -34.97
N PHE A 291 34.55 -4.68 -34.88
CA PHE A 291 35.72 -4.87 -35.73
C PHE A 291 36.42 -6.17 -35.33
N THR A 292 36.63 -7.05 -36.29
CA THR A 292 37.37 -8.31 -36.14
C THR A 292 38.84 -8.17 -36.53
N GLY A 293 39.18 -7.12 -37.29
CA GLY A 293 40.55 -6.81 -37.64
C GLY A 293 40.69 -5.41 -38.21
N ILE A 294 41.80 -4.76 -37.88
CA ILE A 294 42.22 -3.48 -38.45
C ILE A 294 43.66 -3.66 -38.90
N THR A 295 43.91 -3.67 -40.20
CA THR A 295 45.22 -4.01 -40.77
C THR A 295 45.68 -2.90 -41.71
N PRO A 296 46.89 -2.35 -41.53
CA PRO A 296 47.47 -1.47 -42.53
C PRO A 296 47.74 -2.25 -43.82
N VAL A 297 47.43 -1.64 -44.95
CA VAL A 297 47.68 -2.18 -46.29
C VAL A 297 48.45 -1.15 -47.11
N ASN A 298 49.04 -1.56 -48.24
CA ASN A 298 49.75 -0.60 -49.08
C ASN A 298 48.79 0.51 -49.54
N GLY A 299 49.02 1.73 -49.07
CA GLY A 299 48.20 2.90 -49.38
C GLY A 299 46.95 3.10 -48.52
N GLY A 300 46.78 2.43 -47.37
CA GLY A 300 45.64 2.71 -46.48
C GLY A 300 45.48 1.77 -45.28
N ILE A 301 44.25 1.72 -44.75
CA ILE A 301 43.86 0.86 -43.62
C ILE A 301 42.63 0.04 -44.03
N GLN A 302 42.70 -1.28 -43.85
CA GLN A 302 41.58 -2.19 -44.04
C GLN A 302 40.90 -2.48 -42.71
N PHE A 303 39.57 -2.38 -42.70
CA PHE A 303 38.69 -2.74 -41.59
C PHE A 303 37.95 -4.02 -41.94
N ASN A 304 37.97 -4.99 -41.04
CA ASN A 304 37.15 -6.20 -41.08
C ASN A 304 36.17 -6.14 -39.90
N TRP A 305 34.92 -6.49 -40.12
CA TRP A 305 33.90 -6.51 -39.06
C TRP A 305 33.00 -7.74 -39.16
N GLN A 306 32.33 -8.05 -38.04
CA GLN A 306 31.26 -9.04 -37.94
C GLN A 306 30.07 -8.45 -37.19
N GLY A 307 28.83 -8.75 -37.58
CA GLY A 307 27.63 -8.23 -36.91
C GLY A 307 26.29 -8.45 -37.64
N SER A 308 25.30 -7.59 -37.38
CA SER A 308 23.88 -7.75 -37.75
C SER A 308 23.54 -7.85 -39.25
N THR A 309 22.52 -8.67 -39.56
CA THR A 309 21.89 -8.83 -40.88
C THR A 309 20.85 -7.77 -41.26
N ASN A 310 20.27 -7.03 -40.31
CA ASN A 310 19.05 -6.22 -40.52
C ASN A 310 19.19 -4.78 -40.01
N ALA A 311 20.32 -4.14 -40.29
CA ALA A 311 20.55 -2.74 -39.98
C ALA A 311 21.36 -2.04 -41.07
N TRP A 312 21.17 -0.73 -41.22
CA TRP A 312 22.08 0.10 -41.99
C TRP A 312 23.40 0.22 -41.24
N LEU A 313 24.51 -0.04 -41.93
CA LEU A 313 25.86 0.12 -41.40
C LEU A 313 26.56 1.28 -42.10
N TYR A 314 27.15 2.18 -41.32
CA TYR A 314 27.98 3.26 -41.82
C TYR A 314 29.36 3.18 -41.18
N LEU A 315 30.39 2.92 -41.99
CA LEU A 315 31.77 3.14 -41.55
C LEU A 315 32.04 4.63 -41.71
N GLN A 316 32.38 5.29 -40.61
CA GLN A 316 32.59 6.73 -40.57
C GLN A 316 34.02 7.05 -40.17
N ARG A 317 34.55 8.12 -40.76
CA ARG A 317 35.86 8.69 -40.41
C ARG A 317 35.72 10.12 -39.93
N SER A 318 36.54 10.51 -38.96
CA SER A 318 36.67 11.89 -38.48
C SER A 318 38.15 12.24 -38.27
N PRO A 319 38.59 13.48 -38.55
CA PRO A 319 39.94 13.94 -38.21
C PRO A 319 40.13 14.24 -36.70
N ALA A 320 39.04 14.26 -35.90
CA ALA A 320 39.08 14.54 -34.46
C ALA A 320 38.07 13.67 -33.68
N LEU A 321 38.41 13.26 -32.46
CA LEU A 321 37.57 12.41 -31.60
C LEU A 321 36.45 13.19 -30.89
N ALA A 322 36.66 14.48 -30.58
CA ALA A 322 35.73 15.31 -29.81
C ALA A 322 35.83 16.80 -30.19
N GLY A 323 34.79 17.58 -29.85
CA GLY A 323 34.67 19.01 -30.10
C GLY A 323 33.53 19.38 -31.05
N THR A 324 33.25 20.67 -31.23
CA THR A 324 32.22 21.21 -32.14
C THR A 324 32.46 20.89 -33.62
N ASN A 325 33.63 20.34 -33.97
CA ASN A 325 34.05 20.04 -35.35
C ASN A 325 34.34 18.54 -35.61
N ALA A 326 33.84 17.61 -34.79
CA ALA A 326 33.95 16.18 -35.11
C ALA A 326 33.00 15.79 -36.26
N ALA A 327 33.34 16.22 -37.48
CA ALA A 327 32.59 15.94 -38.69
C ALA A 327 32.84 14.48 -39.12
N TRP A 328 31.91 13.60 -38.75
CA TRP A 328 31.92 12.21 -39.17
C TRP A 328 31.42 12.09 -40.60
N VAL A 329 32.29 11.65 -41.50
CA VAL A 329 31.96 11.41 -42.91
C VAL A 329 31.76 9.91 -43.12
N ASN A 330 30.65 9.53 -43.77
CA ASN A 330 30.43 8.15 -44.22
C ASN A 330 31.44 7.83 -45.32
N ILE A 331 32.35 6.90 -45.07
CA ILE A 331 33.30 6.40 -46.06
C ILE A 331 32.85 5.07 -46.68
N TRP A 332 31.92 4.36 -46.01
CA TRP A 332 31.23 3.20 -46.56
C TRP A 332 29.81 3.10 -45.99
N THR A 333 28.87 2.57 -46.78
CA THR A 333 27.47 2.34 -46.40
C THR A 333 27.02 0.94 -46.84
N GLY A 334 26.46 0.17 -45.91
CA GLY A 334 25.77 -1.10 -46.16
C GLY A 334 24.28 -0.97 -45.89
N ALA A 335 23.45 -1.29 -46.87
CA ALA A 335 21.99 -1.31 -46.75
C ALA A 335 21.48 -2.69 -46.29
N PRO A 336 20.38 -2.77 -45.52
CA PRO A 336 19.74 -4.03 -45.18
C PRO A 336 19.26 -4.82 -46.43
N PRO A 337 19.37 -6.16 -46.46
CA PRO A 337 20.01 -6.99 -45.45
C PRO A 337 21.53 -6.91 -45.57
N THR A 338 22.20 -6.44 -44.52
CA THR A 338 23.66 -6.27 -44.53
C THR A 338 24.32 -7.63 -44.27
N LEU A 339 25.45 -7.92 -44.89
CA LEU A 339 26.14 -9.19 -44.65
C LEU A 339 26.66 -9.25 -43.20
N ASN A 340 26.64 -10.45 -42.61
CA ASN A 340 27.12 -10.70 -41.23
C ASN A 340 28.61 -10.43 -41.03
N PHE A 341 29.35 -10.30 -42.12
CA PHE A 341 30.76 -9.97 -42.14
C PHE A 341 31.02 -9.05 -43.33
N GLY A 342 32.02 -8.19 -43.21
CA GLY A 342 32.42 -7.33 -44.31
C GLY A 342 33.83 -6.80 -44.12
N SER A 343 34.37 -6.27 -45.20
CA SER A 343 35.64 -5.55 -45.16
C SER A 343 35.60 -4.30 -46.05
N TYR A 344 36.35 -3.28 -45.65
CA TYR A 344 36.49 -2.04 -46.40
C TYR A 344 37.91 -1.48 -46.23
N THR A 345 38.51 -1.01 -47.32
CA THR A 345 39.83 -0.36 -47.30
C THR A 345 39.68 1.14 -47.51
N ASP A 346 40.14 1.92 -46.53
CA ASP A 346 40.24 3.37 -46.64
C ASP A 346 41.61 3.77 -47.18
N PHE A 347 41.69 4.05 -48.49
CA PHE A 347 42.91 4.49 -49.16
C PHE A 347 43.37 5.91 -48.78
N PHE A 348 42.54 6.67 -48.08
CA PHE A 348 42.89 8.02 -47.62
C PHE A 348 43.34 8.03 -46.15
N GLY A 349 43.26 6.89 -45.46
CA GLY A 349 43.84 6.67 -44.13
C GLY A 349 45.36 6.53 -44.19
N THR A 350 46.02 7.54 -44.77
CA THR A 350 47.49 7.65 -44.78
C THR A 350 47.93 8.54 -43.61
N ASN A 351 49.23 8.57 -43.32
CA ASN A 351 50.04 9.26 -42.29
C ASN A 351 49.43 10.24 -41.25
N PRO A 352 48.42 11.09 -41.51
CA PRO A 352 47.65 11.78 -40.47
C PRO A 352 46.85 10.85 -39.53
N MET A 353 46.76 11.23 -38.26
CA MET A 353 45.88 10.59 -37.27
C MET A 353 44.40 10.77 -37.67
N GLY A 354 43.65 9.67 -37.70
CA GLY A 354 42.22 9.66 -37.98
C GLY A 354 41.45 8.74 -37.04
N PHE A 355 40.17 9.04 -36.81
CA PHE A 355 39.28 8.29 -35.95
C PHE A 355 38.21 7.60 -36.77
N TYR A 356 37.92 6.34 -36.42
CA TYR A 356 36.97 5.50 -37.13
C TYR A 356 35.89 5.00 -36.18
N ARG A 357 34.66 4.87 -36.68
CA ARG A 357 33.58 4.18 -35.97
C ARG A 357 32.66 3.49 -36.95
N LEU A 358 31.96 2.48 -36.44
CA LEU A 358 30.83 1.90 -37.14
C LEU A 358 29.53 2.40 -36.51
N LYS A 359 28.65 3.03 -37.29
CA LYS A 359 27.31 3.44 -36.87
C LYS A 359 26.30 2.43 -37.37
N ILE A 360 25.44 1.95 -36.48
CA ILE A 360 24.36 1.01 -36.76
C ILE A 360 23.04 1.78 -36.66
N VAL A 361 22.18 1.66 -37.66
CA VAL A 361 20.81 2.20 -37.62
C VAL A 361 19.84 1.06 -37.92
N SER A 362 19.12 0.62 -36.89
CA SER A 362 18.02 -0.33 -37.04
C SER A 362 16.87 0.34 -37.82
N PRO A 363 16.17 -0.41 -38.69
CA PRO A 363 15.00 0.10 -39.41
C PRO A 363 13.84 0.52 -38.49
#